data_AF-A0A3B9MQ94-F1
#
_entry.id   AF-A0A3B9MQ94-F1
#
_cell.length_a   1.000
_cell.length_b   1.000
_cell.length_c   1.000
_cell.angle_alpha   90.00
_cell.angle_beta   90.00
_cell.angle_gamma   90.00
#
_symmetry.space_group_name_H-M   'P 1'
#
loop_
_entity.id
_entity.type
_entity.pdbx_description
1 polymer ?
#
loop_
_entity_poly.entity_id
_entity_poly.type
_entity_poly.pdbx_seq_one_letter_code
_entity_poly.pdbx_strand_id
1 'polypeptide(L)'
;MKTWTLLALLSLVAMPAFADPAADAKAHSEAFARAWNARDVKGVLALYADDARVIWSDEGEEANGKAEIEKLLTNAMKSFPKDGRVVFKSQEAIPLGNGYIATVGHWEISFTNDDGKKQTVQIRSTEIIRKQGRKTLYVIDHASVGTPPPNQPAAAGNK
;
A
#
# COMPACT_ATOMS: atom_id res chain seq x y z
N MET A 1 -46.63 37.02 -32.65
CA MET A 1 -46.77 35.71 -31.98
C MET A 1 -45.40 35.03 -32.00
N LYS A 2 -44.90 34.65 -30.80
CA LYS A 2 -44.04 33.49 -30.46
C LYS A 2 -42.94 33.11 -31.48
N THR A 3 -41.65 33.09 -31.15
CA THR A 3 -41.05 32.48 -29.96
C THR A 3 -39.62 33.02 -29.77
N TRP A 4 -39.40 33.67 -28.63
CA TRP A 4 -38.11 33.60 -27.95
C TRP A 4 -37.88 32.15 -27.52
N THR A 5 -36.76 31.54 -27.84
CA THR A 5 -36.27 30.37 -27.10
C THR A 5 -34.79 30.55 -26.91
N LEU A 6 -34.45 30.90 -25.67
CA LEU A 6 -33.12 31.01 -25.10
C LEU A 6 -32.26 29.82 -25.53
N LEU A 7 -31.10 30.13 -26.13
CA LEU A 7 -29.97 29.22 -26.18
C LEU A 7 -29.40 29.13 -24.76
N ALA A 8 -29.92 28.22 -23.94
CA ALA A 8 -29.41 27.97 -22.61
C ALA A 8 -28.01 27.35 -22.73
N LEU A 9 -26.99 28.11 -22.33
CA LEU A 9 -25.64 27.62 -22.07
C LEU A 9 -25.70 26.39 -21.17
N LEU A 10 -25.49 25.20 -21.75
CA LEU A 10 -25.00 24.03 -21.02
C LEU A 10 -23.54 24.31 -20.66
N SER A 11 -23.33 25.10 -19.62
CA SER A 11 -22.08 25.15 -18.89
C SER A 11 -21.90 23.78 -18.22
N LEU A 12 -21.34 22.83 -18.95
CA LEU A 12 -20.68 21.66 -18.37
C LEU A 12 -19.56 22.19 -17.47
N VAL A 13 -19.91 22.48 -16.22
CA VAL A 13 -18.92 22.57 -15.15
C VAL A 13 -18.32 21.18 -15.12
N ALA A 14 -17.18 21.00 -15.79
CA ALA A 14 -16.28 19.91 -15.53
C ALA A 14 -15.86 20.08 -14.08
N MET A 15 -16.69 19.54 -13.17
CA MET A 15 -16.31 19.43 -11.78
C MET A 15 -14.99 18.68 -11.82
N PRO A 16 -13.89 19.24 -11.29
CA PRO A 16 -12.71 18.44 -11.07
C PRO A 16 -13.21 17.22 -10.32
N ALA A 17 -12.99 16.03 -10.85
CA ALA A 17 -13.31 14.80 -10.13
C ALA A 17 -12.67 14.98 -8.75
N PHE A 18 -13.52 15.17 -7.72
CA PHE A 18 -13.03 15.37 -6.38
C PHE A 18 -12.12 14.17 -6.09
N ALA A 19 -10.91 14.45 -5.61
CA ALA A 19 -10.02 13.39 -5.19
C ALA A 19 -10.82 12.50 -4.22
N ASP A 20 -10.90 11.20 -4.53
CA ASP A 20 -11.50 10.19 -3.67
C ASP A 20 -10.34 9.53 -2.92
N PRO A 21 -10.04 9.96 -1.68
CA PRO A 21 -8.89 9.45 -0.95
C PRO A 21 -8.99 7.94 -0.71
N ALA A 22 -10.21 7.42 -0.55
CA ALA A 22 -10.42 5.99 -0.32
C ALA A 22 -10.13 5.18 -1.59
N ALA A 23 -10.62 5.63 -2.75
CA ALA A 23 -10.32 4.97 -4.02
C ALA A 23 -8.84 5.07 -4.38
N ASP A 24 -8.21 6.24 -4.19
CA ASP A 24 -6.79 6.45 -4.46
C ASP A 24 -5.91 5.57 -3.58
N ALA A 25 -6.23 5.49 -2.29
CA ALA A 25 -5.47 4.69 -1.34
C ALA A 25 -5.66 3.18 -1.57
N LYS A 26 -6.89 2.74 -1.83
CA LYS A 26 -7.18 1.35 -2.22
C LYS A 26 -6.43 0.95 -3.50
N ALA A 27 -6.48 1.78 -4.54
CA ALA A 27 -5.80 1.49 -5.80
C ALA A 27 -4.27 1.38 -5.62
N HIS A 28 -3.70 2.20 -4.74
CA HIS A 28 -2.29 2.15 -4.37
C HIS A 28 -1.93 0.83 -3.66
N SER A 29 -2.68 0.45 -2.62
CA SER A 29 -2.47 -0.79 -1.89
C SER A 29 -2.61 -2.03 -2.77
N GLU A 30 -3.60 -2.06 -3.66
CA GLU A 30 -3.76 -3.14 -4.62
C GLU A 30 -2.62 -3.17 -5.65
N ALA A 31 -2.04 -2.03 -6.01
CA ALA A 31 -0.86 -1.98 -6.87
C ALA A 31 0.37 -2.59 -6.18
N PHE A 32 0.57 -2.31 -4.90
CA PHE A 32 1.62 -2.94 -4.10
C PHE A 32 1.45 -4.46 -4.07
N ALA A 33 0.26 -4.96 -3.69
CA ALA A 33 0.00 -6.40 -3.63
C ALA A 33 0.23 -7.09 -4.98
N ARG A 34 -0.21 -6.48 -6.09
CA ARG A 34 0.03 -7.02 -7.44
C ARG A 34 1.53 -7.08 -7.76
N ALA A 35 2.26 -5.99 -7.58
CA ALA A 35 3.69 -5.93 -7.90
C ALA A 35 4.51 -6.90 -7.02
N TRP A 36 4.24 -6.94 -5.71
CA TRP A 36 4.91 -7.85 -4.78
C TRP A 36 4.68 -9.31 -5.16
N ASN A 37 3.42 -9.71 -5.39
CA ASN A 37 3.09 -11.08 -5.75
C ASN A 37 3.62 -11.49 -7.13
N ALA A 38 3.83 -10.51 -8.03
CA ALA A 38 4.50 -10.70 -9.32
C ALA A 38 6.03 -10.74 -9.21
N ARG A 39 6.61 -10.60 -8.00
CA ARG A 39 8.07 -10.49 -7.77
C ARG A 39 8.70 -9.30 -8.48
N ASP A 40 7.93 -8.25 -8.75
CA ASP A 40 8.37 -7.06 -9.46
C ASP A 40 8.87 -5.99 -8.49
N VAL A 41 10.13 -6.12 -8.07
CA VAL A 41 10.79 -5.16 -7.16
C VAL A 41 10.77 -3.74 -7.74
N LYS A 42 10.91 -3.58 -9.07
CA LYS A 42 10.87 -2.25 -9.71
C LYS A 42 9.48 -1.66 -9.68
N GLY A 43 8.46 -2.47 -9.91
CA GLY A 43 7.05 -2.08 -9.79
C GLY A 43 6.70 -1.65 -8.37
N VAL A 44 7.19 -2.37 -7.35
CA VAL A 44 7.02 -1.96 -5.94
C VAL A 44 7.77 -0.66 -5.66
N LEU A 45 9.05 -0.54 -6.05
CA LEU A 45 9.86 0.67 -5.85
C LEU A 45 9.24 1.92 -6.51
N ALA A 46 8.55 1.76 -7.64
CA ALA A 46 7.88 2.85 -8.33
C ALA A 46 6.71 3.46 -7.53
N LEU A 47 6.22 2.77 -6.49
CA LEU A 47 5.20 3.27 -5.57
C LEU A 47 5.78 4.20 -4.50
N TYR A 48 7.09 4.32 -4.37
CA TYR A 48 7.72 5.18 -3.35
C TYR A 48 8.14 6.53 -3.94
N ALA A 49 7.88 7.59 -3.17
CA ALA A 49 8.52 8.88 -3.37
C ALA A 49 10.04 8.76 -3.18
N ASP A 50 10.79 9.70 -3.75
CA ASP A 50 12.25 9.62 -3.75
C ASP A 50 12.86 9.78 -2.35
N ASP A 51 12.16 10.49 -1.46
CA ASP A 51 12.50 10.77 -0.06
C ASP A 51 11.65 9.98 0.96
N ALA A 52 11.00 8.90 0.52
CA ALA A 52 10.12 8.11 1.37
C ALA A 52 10.87 7.43 2.54
N ARG A 53 10.14 7.15 3.61
CA ARG A 53 10.61 6.39 4.78
C ARG A 53 9.90 5.05 4.86
N VAL A 54 10.65 3.98 5.10
CA VAL A 54 10.12 2.63 5.35
C VAL A 54 10.55 2.16 6.73
N ILE A 55 9.62 1.58 7.47
CA ILE A 55 9.87 0.88 8.75
C ILE A 55 9.06 -0.42 8.71
N TRP A 56 9.73 -1.57 8.64
CA TRP A 56 9.09 -2.88 8.69
C TRP A 56 9.35 -3.60 10.03
N SER A 57 9.03 -4.90 10.10
CA SER A 57 8.82 -5.59 11.38
C SER A 57 10.11 -5.93 12.10
N ASP A 58 11.17 -6.26 11.37
CA ASP A 58 12.41 -6.74 11.97
C ASP A 58 13.38 -5.58 12.24
N GLU A 59 14.21 -5.72 13.28
CA GLU A 59 15.24 -4.74 13.62
C GLU A 59 16.19 -4.55 12.44
N GLY A 60 16.32 -3.30 11.97
CA GLY A 60 17.13 -2.95 10.81
C GLY A 60 16.40 -2.99 9.47
N GLU A 61 15.10 -3.34 9.42
CA GLU A 61 14.25 -3.16 8.24
C GLU A 61 13.71 -1.72 8.13
N GLU A 62 14.64 -0.76 8.20
CA GLU A 62 14.37 0.66 8.02
C GLU A 62 15.12 1.16 6.78
N ALA A 63 14.47 2.04 6.02
CA ALA A 63 15.10 2.66 4.85
C ALA A 63 14.68 4.11 4.68
N ASN A 64 15.63 4.94 4.26
CA ASN A 64 15.42 6.36 3.98
C ASN A 64 15.80 6.67 2.52
N GLY A 65 14.80 7.00 1.73
CA GLY A 65 14.94 7.33 0.33
C GLY A 65 15.10 6.11 -0.58
N LYS A 66 14.89 6.35 -1.87
CA LYS A 66 14.66 5.31 -2.87
C LYS A 66 15.76 4.27 -2.99
N ALA A 67 17.02 4.68 -2.87
CA ALA A 67 18.16 3.78 -3.00
C ALA A 67 18.26 2.77 -1.83
N GLU A 68 17.92 3.19 -0.61
CA GLU A 68 17.87 2.28 0.54
C GLU A 68 16.63 1.39 0.48
N ILE A 69 15.50 1.95 0.05
CA ILE A 69 14.26 1.18 -0.15
C ILE A 69 14.47 0.10 -1.22
N GLU A 70 15.15 0.38 -2.32
CA GLU A 70 15.46 -0.64 -3.34
C GLU A 70 16.26 -1.81 -2.76
N LYS A 71 17.25 -1.52 -1.90
CA LYS A 71 18.03 -2.56 -1.22
C LYS A 71 17.16 -3.37 -0.26
N LEU A 72 16.35 -2.70 0.56
CA LEU A 72 15.42 -3.34 1.49
C LEU A 72 14.44 -4.26 0.74
N LEU A 73 13.76 -3.74 -0.29
CA LEU A 73 12.83 -4.50 -1.13
C LEU A 73 13.52 -5.71 -1.80
N THR A 74 14.73 -5.53 -2.31
CA THR A 74 15.50 -6.61 -2.95
C THR A 74 15.83 -7.72 -1.95
N ASN A 75 16.24 -7.35 -0.73
CA ASN A 75 16.56 -8.32 0.32
C ASN A 75 15.31 -9.04 0.81
N ALA A 76 14.25 -8.30 1.12
CA ALA A 76 12.98 -8.87 1.53
C ALA A 76 12.41 -9.81 0.46
N MET A 77 12.51 -9.46 -0.83
CA MET A 77 12.04 -10.31 -1.92
C MET A 77 12.83 -11.62 -2.06
N LYS A 78 14.15 -11.60 -1.76
CA LYS A 78 14.98 -12.81 -1.73
C LYS A 78 14.58 -13.75 -0.58
N SER A 79 14.28 -13.18 0.58
CA SER A 79 13.84 -13.94 1.76
C SER A 79 12.37 -14.36 1.70
N PHE A 80 11.54 -13.69 0.89
CA PHE A 80 10.12 -13.95 0.81
C PHE A 80 9.82 -15.35 0.21
N PRO A 81 9.12 -16.24 0.94
CA PRO A 81 8.88 -17.63 0.52
C PRO A 81 8.33 -17.74 -0.89
N LYS A 82 8.79 -18.70 -1.71
CA LYS A 82 8.43 -18.80 -3.14
C LYS A 82 6.92 -18.85 -3.38
N ASP A 83 6.21 -19.61 -2.54
CA ASP A 83 4.75 -19.73 -2.57
C ASP A 83 4.02 -18.65 -1.75
N GLY A 84 4.78 -17.71 -1.19
CA GLY A 84 4.30 -16.58 -0.42
C GLY A 84 3.33 -15.70 -1.21
N ARG A 85 2.28 -15.22 -0.53
CA ARG A 85 1.27 -14.32 -1.09
C ARG A 85 0.91 -13.23 -0.10
N VAL A 86 0.98 -11.98 -0.55
CA VAL A 86 0.48 -10.79 0.15
C VAL A 86 -0.94 -10.50 -0.34
N VAL A 87 -1.88 -10.33 0.58
CA VAL A 87 -3.27 -10.00 0.26
C VAL A 87 -3.66 -8.73 1.02
N PHE A 88 -4.03 -7.69 0.28
CA PHE A 88 -4.69 -6.52 0.83
C PHE A 88 -6.10 -6.88 1.29
N LYS A 89 -6.49 -6.52 2.52
CA LYS A 89 -7.81 -6.86 3.08
C LYS A 89 -8.70 -5.64 3.15
N SER A 90 -8.25 -4.61 3.84
CA SER A 90 -8.99 -3.38 4.05
C SER A 90 -8.04 -2.27 4.45
N GLN A 91 -8.49 -1.03 4.31
CA GLN A 91 -7.84 0.12 4.93
C GLN A 91 -8.85 1.23 5.21
N GLU A 92 -8.52 2.04 6.20
CA GLU A 92 -9.07 3.37 6.34
C GLU A 92 -8.24 4.36 5.52
N ALA A 93 -8.89 5.42 5.03
CA ALA A 93 -8.24 6.51 4.31
C ALA A 93 -8.66 7.84 4.94
N ILE A 94 -7.68 8.56 5.48
CA ILE A 94 -7.87 9.80 6.24
C ILE A 94 -7.23 10.93 5.43
N PRO A 95 -8.02 11.81 4.78
CA PRO A 95 -7.46 12.92 4.04
C PRO A 95 -6.77 13.92 4.99
N LEU A 96 -5.52 14.27 4.68
CA LEU A 96 -4.74 15.24 5.46
C LEU A 96 -4.63 16.61 4.76
N GLY A 97 -5.22 16.74 3.57
CA GLY A 97 -5.11 17.93 2.72
C GLY A 97 -3.89 17.90 1.79
N ASN A 98 -3.87 18.78 0.79
CA ASN A 98 -2.78 18.91 -0.18
C ASN A 98 -2.38 17.60 -0.89
N GLY A 99 -3.35 16.70 -1.08
CA GLY A 99 -3.15 15.39 -1.70
C GLY A 99 -2.53 14.33 -0.78
N TYR A 100 -2.25 14.64 0.49
CA TYR A 100 -1.80 13.67 1.48
C TYR A 100 -2.97 12.89 2.07
N ILE A 101 -2.76 11.59 2.27
CA ILE A 101 -3.72 10.65 2.82
C ILE A 101 -2.97 9.79 3.83
N ALA A 102 -3.42 9.76 5.08
CA ALA A 102 -3.00 8.74 6.02
C ALA A 102 -3.85 7.47 5.83
N THR A 103 -3.24 6.31 5.95
CA THR A 103 -3.93 5.02 5.87
C THR A 103 -3.67 4.20 7.12
N VAL A 104 -4.68 3.42 7.51
CA VAL A 104 -4.53 2.33 8.48
C VAL A 104 -4.97 1.06 7.77
N GLY A 105 -4.03 0.18 7.45
CA GLY A 105 -4.23 -0.96 6.57
C GLY A 105 -4.16 -2.31 7.29
N HIS A 106 -4.90 -3.28 6.75
CA HIS A 106 -4.86 -4.67 7.16
C HIS A 106 -4.51 -5.55 5.96
N TRP A 107 -3.53 -6.43 6.16
CA TRP A 107 -3.01 -7.31 5.13
C TRP A 107 -2.77 -8.71 5.69
N GLU A 108 -2.66 -9.68 4.79
CA GLU A 108 -2.28 -11.05 5.12
C GLU A 108 -1.08 -11.48 4.29
N ILE A 109 -0.15 -12.18 4.92
CA ILE A 109 0.89 -12.93 4.24
C ILE A 109 0.63 -14.41 4.48
N SER A 110 0.46 -15.18 3.40
CA SER A 110 0.34 -16.64 3.48
C SER A 110 1.52 -17.32 2.80
N PHE A 111 2.04 -18.40 3.38
CA PHE A 111 3.18 -19.15 2.85
C PHE A 111 3.19 -20.57 3.44
N THR A 112 4.04 -21.45 2.91
CA THR A 112 4.33 -22.75 3.53
C THR A 112 5.62 -22.64 4.34
N ASN A 113 5.59 -23.02 5.62
CA ASN A 113 6.79 -23.06 6.46
C ASN A 113 7.67 -24.29 6.15
N ASP A 114 8.82 -24.37 6.81
CA ASP A 114 9.78 -25.47 6.59
C ASP A 114 9.24 -26.87 6.99
N ASP A 115 8.23 -26.91 7.86
CA ASP A 115 7.50 -28.15 8.22
C ASP A 115 6.44 -28.57 7.18
N GLY A 116 6.31 -27.84 6.07
CA GLY A 116 5.30 -28.09 5.05
C GLY A 116 3.88 -27.64 5.41
N LYS A 117 3.71 -26.88 6.50
CA LYS A 117 2.40 -26.38 6.95
C LYS A 117 2.13 -24.99 6.38
N LYS A 118 0.89 -24.78 5.93
CA LYS A 118 0.41 -23.45 5.53
C LYS A 118 0.30 -22.54 6.77
N GLN A 119 0.95 -21.39 6.67
CA GLN A 119 0.90 -20.31 7.65
C GLN A 119 0.18 -19.10 7.06
N THR A 120 -0.47 -18.33 7.92
CA THR A 120 -0.99 -17.01 7.58
C THR A 120 -0.65 -16.06 8.70
N VAL A 121 0.00 -14.95 8.34
CA VAL A 121 0.42 -13.89 9.24
C VAL A 121 -0.38 -12.64 8.92
N GLN A 122 -0.92 -12.02 9.96
CA GLN A 122 -1.65 -10.77 9.85
C GLN A 122 -0.65 -9.62 9.91
N ILE A 123 -0.75 -8.67 8.99
CA ILE A 123 0.07 -7.46 8.95
C ILE A 123 -0.85 -6.25 9.13
N ARG A 124 -0.38 -5.26 9.87
CA ARG A 124 -1.03 -3.96 10.01
C ARG A 124 -0.09 -2.91 9.46
N SER A 125 -0.64 -1.91 8.77
CA SER A 125 0.14 -0.77 8.31
C SER A 125 -0.43 0.56 8.77
N THR A 126 0.45 1.52 8.97
CA THR A 126 0.13 2.93 9.17
C THR A 126 0.99 3.72 8.20
N GLU A 127 0.39 4.28 7.17
CA GLU A 127 1.15 4.86 6.06
C GLU A 127 0.74 6.31 5.83
N ILE A 128 1.61 7.06 5.17
CA ILE A 128 1.29 8.34 4.55
C ILE A 128 1.57 8.20 3.07
N ILE A 129 0.54 8.40 2.26
CA ILE A 129 0.65 8.44 0.81
C ILE A 129 0.32 9.83 0.29
N ARG A 130 0.84 10.17 -0.88
CA ARG A 130 0.60 11.46 -1.52
C ARG A 130 0.15 11.27 -2.97
N LYS A 131 -1.01 11.84 -3.30
CA LYS A 131 -1.49 11.99 -4.67
C LYS A 131 -0.74 13.13 -5.35
N GLN A 132 -0.03 12.82 -6.43
CA GLN A 132 0.67 13.76 -7.29
C GLN A 132 0.24 13.55 -8.75
N GLY A 133 -0.72 14.35 -9.21
CA GLY A 133 -1.34 14.16 -10.53
C GLY A 133 -2.03 12.81 -10.62
N ARG A 134 -1.55 11.92 -11.50
CA ARG A 134 -2.10 10.57 -11.67
C ARG A 134 -1.44 9.52 -10.76
N LYS A 135 -0.32 9.85 -10.12
CA LYS A 135 0.43 8.91 -9.27
C LYS A 135 0.03 9.08 -7.81
N THR A 136 0.00 7.98 -7.09
CA THR A 136 -0.09 7.94 -5.63
C THR A 136 1.18 7.27 -5.15
N LEU A 137 1.90 7.90 -4.23
CA LEU A 137 3.22 7.46 -3.78
C LEU A 137 3.28 7.35 -2.25
N TYR A 138 3.93 6.33 -1.73
CA TYR A 138 4.34 6.27 -0.33
C TYR A 138 5.31 7.41 -0.01
N VAL A 139 5.04 8.08 1.12
CA VAL A 139 5.93 9.04 1.79
C VAL A 139 6.42 8.42 3.10
N ILE A 140 5.52 7.75 3.83
CA ILE A 140 5.85 6.88 4.96
C ILE A 140 5.15 5.55 4.72
N ASP A 141 5.89 4.46 4.84
CA ASP A 141 5.38 3.09 4.86
C ASP A 141 5.84 2.42 6.15
N HIS A 142 4.92 2.25 7.10
CA HIS A 142 5.17 1.46 8.28
C HIS A 142 4.25 0.26 8.27
N ALA A 143 4.82 -0.94 8.25
CA ALA A 143 4.10 -2.21 8.29
C ALA A 143 4.68 -3.13 9.36
N SER A 144 3.83 -3.69 10.20
CA SER A 144 4.26 -4.59 11.27
C SER A 144 3.43 -5.87 11.32
N VAL A 145 4.09 -6.98 11.63
CA VAL A 145 3.43 -8.24 11.96
C VAL A 145 2.56 -8.05 13.21
N GLY A 146 1.30 -8.45 13.11
CA GLY A 146 0.44 -8.62 14.27
C GLY A 146 0.90 -9.81 15.08
N THR A 147 1.16 -9.61 16.37
CA THR A 147 1.32 -10.74 17.29
C THR A 147 -0.02 -11.50 17.36
N PRO A 148 -0.03 -12.83 17.21
CA PRO A 148 -1.25 -13.59 17.37
C PRO A 148 -1.81 -13.39 18.78
N PRO A 149 -3.15 -13.42 18.94
CA PRO A 149 -3.75 -13.31 20.25
C PRO A 149 -3.22 -14.40 21.19
N PRO A 150 -3.19 -14.20 22.52
CA PRO A 150 -2.53 -15.10 23.49
C PRO A 150 -2.92 -16.59 23.42
N ASN A 151 -4.05 -16.91 22.77
CA ASN A 151 -4.57 -18.27 22.60
C ASN A 151 -4.37 -18.83 21.18
N GLN A 152 -3.60 -18.17 20.32
CA GLN A 152 -3.15 -18.70 19.03
C GLN A 152 -1.62 -18.91 19.08
N PRO A 153 -1.11 -20.07 18.63
CA PRO A 153 0.33 -20.28 18.53
C PRO A 153 0.96 -19.16 17.70
N ALA A 154 2.09 -18.61 18.17
CA ALA A 154 2.92 -17.76 17.36
C ALA A 154 3.23 -18.48 16.05
N ALA A 155 2.98 -17.82 14.90
CA ALA A 155 3.57 -18.28 13.65
C ALA A 155 5.07 -18.34 13.90
N ALA A 156 5.66 -19.53 13.79
CA ALA A 156 7.07 -19.74 14.10
C ALA A 156 7.89 -18.83 13.20
N GLY A 157 8.45 -17.76 13.79
CA GLY A 157 9.42 -16.90 13.13
C GLY A 157 10.73 -17.68 13.02
N ASN A 158 11.26 -17.80 11.80
CA ASN A 158 12.56 -18.40 11.59
C ASN A 158 13.64 -17.49 12.19
N LYS A 159 14.52 -18.09 13.00
CA LYS A 159 15.86 -17.56 13.29
C LYS A 159 16.77 -17.75 12.09
#